data_AF-A0A2G4GCR1-F1
#
_entry.id   AF-A0A2G4GCR1-F1
#
_cell.length_a   1.000
_cell.length_b   1.000
_cell.length_c   1.000
_cell.angle_alpha   90.00
_cell.angle_beta   90.00
_cell.angle_gamma   90.00
#
_symmetry.space_group_name_H-M   'P 1'
#
loop_
_entity.id
_entity.type
_entity.pdbx_description
1 polymer ?
#
loop_
_entity_poly.entity_id
_entity_poly.type
_entity_poly.pdbx_seq_one_letter_code
_entity_poly.pdbx_strand_id
1 'polypeptide(L)'
;MPLSRRAGKPHVLSLLLSVACCLSNVTGSEPPFFRSEFLQPPDSLHNHGSCVVETAHGDLLACWFRGSGERQADDVKIVGARLRRGAAAWSEAFIMADTPDLPDTNCCMVIDPRGTLWLIWPTILDNQWESALLKSKTSDDFLRDGPPVWKTSDVIHVKPGPEFAATVKIAMEQFRPRATEPKIKEYIDYALTASTDKLKLRLGWMTRAHPFILDGRRLIVPLYSDGFNFSLMAITDDWGQTWHTSPPLIGEGNVQPSIVRRQDGSLYTMMRDNGLPPQRIQHASSSDRGESWTAVTDSALPDPGAGLEVIALTNGHWVVVNNDTESGRHSLCVRVSDDEGKTWKWSRHLERDQPGPAAGRYGYPSLIQAKDGTLHATYSYAISPAKAAKDAAGRALRETIKHAHFNEAWILAGDP
;
A
#
# COMPACT_ATOMS: atom_id res chain seq x y z
N MET A 1 -56.83 -64.21 25.11
CA MET A 1 -57.36 -64.56 23.76
C MET A 1 -58.87 -64.39 23.79
N PRO A 2 -59.54 -63.84 22.76
CA PRO A 2 -59.08 -63.13 21.55
C PRO A 2 -59.35 -61.60 21.65
N LEU A 3 -58.44 -60.70 21.25
CA LEU A 3 -58.12 -60.21 19.89
C LEU A 3 -59.27 -59.37 19.27
N SER A 4 -59.15 -58.03 19.25
CA SER A 4 -58.51 -57.20 18.19
C SER A 4 -59.54 -56.77 17.12
N ARG A 5 -59.63 -55.55 16.58
CA ARG A 5 -58.72 -54.39 16.50
C ARG A 5 -59.49 -53.18 15.93
N ARG A 6 -59.00 -51.99 16.32
CA ARG A 6 -58.85 -50.72 15.57
C ARG A 6 -60.10 -49.97 15.09
N ALA A 7 -60.43 -48.91 15.83
CA ALA A 7 -61.19 -47.76 15.38
C ALA A 7 -60.26 -46.71 14.73
N GLY A 8 -60.63 -46.23 13.53
CA GLY A 8 -60.04 -45.04 12.91
C GLY A 8 -60.53 -43.76 13.58
N LYS A 9 -59.68 -42.74 13.63
CA LYS A 9 -60.03 -41.38 14.08
C LYS A 9 -59.98 -40.41 12.88
N PRO A 10 -60.84 -39.37 12.86
CA PRO A 10 -60.99 -38.48 11.71
C PRO A 10 -59.96 -37.35 11.71
N HIS A 11 -59.64 -36.85 10.51
CA HIS A 11 -58.77 -35.69 10.30
C HIS A 11 -59.51 -34.39 10.65
N VAL A 12 -58.97 -33.63 11.61
CA VAL A 12 -59.34 -32.23 11.87
C VAL A 12 -58.27 -31.35 11.24
N LEU A 13 -58.69 -30.47 10.34
CA LEU A 13 -57.88 -29.48 9.65
C LEU A 13 -57.68 -28.28 10.58
N SER A 14 -56.51 -28.14 11.19
CA SER A 14 -56.14 -26.95 11.97
C SER A 14 -55.46 -25.91 11.07
N LEU A 15 -56.12 -24.75 10.93
CA LEU A 15 -55.61 -23.55 10.29
C LEU A 15 -54.53 -22.92 11.20
N LEU A 16 -53.26 -23.04 10.82
CA LEU A 16 -52.16 -22.34 11.47
C LEU A 16 -52.08 -20.91 10.92
N LEU A 17 -52.42 -19.93 11.76
CA LEU A 17 -52.20 -18.51 11.52
C LEU A 17 -50.71 -18.20 11.75
N SER A 18 -49.93 -18.08 10.68
CA SER A 18 -48.54 -17.66 10.73
C SER A 18 -48.48 -16.16 10.99
N VAL A 19 -48.25 -15.73 12.23
CA VAL A 19 -47.83 -14.36 12.52
C VAL A 19 -46.37 -14.23 12.07
N ALA A 20 -46.18 -13.72 10.86
CA ALA A 20 -44.86 -13.30 10.40
C ALA A 20 -44.46 -12.05 11.19
N CYS A 21 -43.69 -12.24 12.26
CA CYS A 21 -42.89 -11.16 12.81
C CYS A 21 -41.84 -10.78 11.76
N CYS A 22 -42.14 -9.75 10.97
CA CYS A 22 -41.12 -9.00 10.24
C CYS A 22 -40.19 -8.38 11.28
N LEU A 23 -39.14 -9.10 11.67
CA LEU A 23 -37.94 -8.50 12.21
C LEU A 23 -37.37 -7.65 11.08
N SER A 24 -37.73 -6.37 11.10
CA SER A 24 -36.97 -5.32 10.44
C SER A 24 -35.53 -5.46 10.92
N ASN A 25 -34.66 -6.02 10.08
CA ASN A 25 -33.22 -5.87 10.21
C ASN A 25 -32.92 -4.39 10.05
N VAL A 26 -33.01 -3.66 11.15
CA VAL A 26 -32.31 -2.39 11.29
C VAL A 26 -30.84 -2.76 11.23
N THR A 27 -30.24 -2.64 10.05
CA THR A 27 -28.79 -2.61 9.87
C THR A 27 -28.29 -1.35 10.56
N GLY A 28 -28.25 -1.37 11.89
CA GLY A 28 -27.55 -0.34 12.65
C GLY A 28 -26.08 -0.47 12.30
N SER A 29 -25.53 0.56 11.64
CA SER A 29 -24.09 0.68 11.44
C SER A 29 -23.40 0.49 12.79
N GLU A 30 -22.38 -0.38 12.86
CA GLU A 30 -21.60 -0.53 14.08
C GLU A 30 -21.13 0.83 14.59
N PRO A 31 -21.11 1.05 15.92
CA PRO A 31 -20.66 2.33 16.47
C PRO A 31 -19.23 2.63 16.00
N PRO A 32 -18.89 3.91 15.78
CA PRO A 32 -17.54 4.29 15.35
C PRO A 32 -16.51 3.83 16.38
N PHE A 33 -15.45 3.15 15.95
CA PHE A 33 -14.32 2.81 16.80
C PHE A 33 -12.98 3.08 16.14
N PHE A 34 -11.98 3.36 16.96
CA PHE A 34 -10.59 3.48 16.58
C PHE A 34 -9.69 3.03 17.72
N ARG A 35 -8.64 2.28 17.36
CA ARG A 35 -7.55 1.87 18.24
C ARG A 35 -6.25 2.02 17.47
N SER A 36 -5.17 2.32 18.18
CA SER A 36 -3.85 2.37 17.58
C SER A 36 -2.77 1.97 18.58
N GLU A 37 -1.73 1.34 18.09
CA GLU A 37 -0.59 0.88 18.87
C GLU A 37 0.69 0.97 18.03
N PHE A 38 1.85 1.03 18.66
CA PHE A 38 3.11 0.87 17.93
C PHE A 38 3.38 -0.61 17.71
N LEU A 39 3.87 -0.98 16.52
CA LEU A 39 4.34 -2.35 16.27
C LEU A 39 5.49 -2.68 17.21
N GLN A 40 6.40 -1.72 17.41
CA GLN A 40 7.55 -1.79 18.31
C GLN A 40 7.73 -0.43 19.01
N PRO A 41 8.38 -0.36 20.19
CA PRO A 41 8.72 0.92 20.81
C PRO A 41 9.53 1.83 19.88
N PRO A 42 9.42 3.17 19.99
CA PRO A 42 10.25 4.10 19.22
C PRO A 42 11.75 3.80 19.37
N ASP A 43 12.43 3.76 18.24
CA ASP A 43 13.83 3.39 18.11
C ASP A 43 14.68 4.60 17.65
N SER A 44 15.97 4.50 17.88
CA SER A 44 17.02 5.35 17.32
C SER A 44 17.30 5.07 15.84
N LEU A 45 16.99 3.86 15.37
CA LEU A 45 17.11 3.50 13.96
C LEU A 45 15.94 4.02 13.13
N HIS A 46 16.19 4.22 11.85
CA HIS A 46 15.18 4.58 10.88
C HIS A 46 14.19 3.41 10.72
N ASN A 47 12.88 3.70 10.72
CA ASN A 47 11.82 2.71 10.53
C ASN A 47 10.81 3.27 9.53
N HIS A 48 10.66 2.60 8.38
CA HIS A 48 9.92 3.20 7.28
C HIS A 48 9.33 2.20 6.28
N GLY A 49 8.33 2.67 5.51
CA GLY A 49 7.76 1.96 4.37
C GLY A 49 7.13 0.63 4.75
N SER A 50 6.10 0.67 5.63
CA SER A 50 5.44 -0.54 6.10
C SER A 50 4.41 -1.10 5.11
N CYS A 51 4.16 -2.41 5.19
CA CYS A 51 3.10 -3.13 4.50
C CYS A 51 2.44 -4.14 5.46
N VAL A 52 1.11 -4.32 5.43
CA VAL A 52 0.37 -5.24 6.30
C VAL A 52 -0.60 -6.12 5.51
N VAL A 53 -0.62 -7.42 5.80
CA VAL A 53 -1.55 -8.39 5.20
C VAL A 53 -2.30 -9.17 6.28
N GLU A 54 -3.55 -9.55 5.98
CA GLU A 54 -4.32 -10.47 6.83
C GLU A 54 -4.15 -11.91 6.32
N THR A 55 -3.78 -12.81 7.21
CA THR A 55 -3.62 -14.24 6.90
C THR A 55 -4.97 -14.97 6.79
N ALA A 56 -4.94 -16.22 6.31
CA ALA A 56 -6.11 -17.10 6.30
C ALA A 56 -6.78 -17.23 7.69
N HIS A 57 -5.99 -17.19 8.77
CA HIS A 57 -6.44 -17.39 10.15
C HIS A 57 -6.90 -16.09 10.85
N GLY A 58 -6.78 -14.94 10.18
CA GLY A 58 -7.11 -13.62 10.75
C GLY A 58 -5.98 -13.00 11.58
N ASP A 59 -4.79 -13.59 11.57
CA ASP A 59 -3.59 -12.92 12.08
C ASP A 59 -3.17 -11.83 11.09
N LEU A 60 -2.62 -10.72 11.59
CA LEU A 60 -1.96 -9.73 10.76
C LEU A 60 -0.45 -9.99 10.73
N LEU A 61 0.14 -9.86 9.55
CA LEU A 61 1.58 -9.85 9.34
C LEU A 61 1.97 -8.50 8.74
N ALA A 62 2.89 -7.80 9.37
CA ALA A 62 3.43 -6.54 8.86
C ALA A 62 4.93 -6.66 8.57
N CYS A 63 5.41 -5.94 7.56
CA CYS A 63 6.82 -5.75 7.27
C CYS A 63 7.16 -4.27 7.09
N TRP A 64 8.40 -3.88 7.32
CA TRP A 64 8.94 -2.55 7.07
C TRP A 64 10.48 -2.63 6.97
N PHE A 65 11.13 -1.58 6.49
CA PHE A 65 12.59 -1.53 6.50
C PHE A 65 13.13 -0.76 7.70
N ARG A 66 14.23 -1.25 8.26
CA ARG A 66 14.85 -0.72 9.48
C ARG A 66 16.37 -0.77 9.40
N GLY A 67 17.03 0.33 9.77
CA GLY A 67 18.50 0.42 9.86
C GLY A 67 18.98 1.81 10.25
N SER A 68 20.29 2.07 10.20
CA SER A 68 20.87 3.35 10.61
C SER A 68 20.59 4.52 9.66
N GLY A 69 20.02 4.24 8.48
CA GLY A 69 19.54 5.22 7.52
C GLY A 69 18.53 4.62 6.55
N GLU A 70 18.50 5.15 5.32
CA GLU A 70 17.83 4.53 4.18
C GLU A 70 18.88 3.90 3.26
N ARG A 71 18.84 4.15 1.95
CA ARG A 71 19.82 3.66 0.96
C ARG A 71 21.29 3.97 1.25
N GLN A 72 21.59 4.91 2.15
CA GLN A 72 22.95 5.39 2.46
C GLN A 72 23.67 4.53 3.50
N ALA A 73 22.97 3.56 4.11
CA ALA A 73 23.52 2.70 5.13
C ALA A 73 23.35 1.23 4.72
N ASP A 74 24.40 0.44 4.92
CA ASP A 74 24.46 -0.96 4.49
C ASP A 74 23.85 -1.93 5.53
N ASP A 75 23.33 -1.41 6.64
CA ASP A 75 22.71 -2.18 7.73
C ASP A 75 21.17 -2.19 7.67
N VAL A 76 20.57 -1.68 6.59
CA VAL A 76 19.11 -1.61 6.44
C VAL A 76 18.54 -2.95 5.98
N LYS A 77 17.59 -3.48 6.76
CA LYS A 77 16.98 -4.79 6.56
C LYS A 77 15.47 -4.67 6.43
N ILE A 78 14.84 -5.66 5.81
CA ILE A 78 13.40 -5.84 5.95
C ILE A 78 13.14 -6.67 7.20
N VAL A 79 12.39 -6.09 8.13
CA VAL A 79 11.91 -6.75 9.34
C VAL A 79 10.39 -6.90 9.28
N GLY A 80 9.84 -7.76 10.13
CA GLY A 80 8.40 -7.94 10.24
C GLY A 80 7.97 -8.33 11.64
N ALA A 81 6.68 -8.15 11.94
CA ALA A 81 6.05 -8.51 13.20
C ALA A 81 4.65 -9.05 12.93
N ARG A 82 4.12 -9.82 13.89
CA ARG A 82 2.81 -10.47 13.77
C ARG A 82 1.88 -10.06 14.91
N LEU A 83 0.63 -9.78 14.58
CA LEU A 83 -0.45 -9.70 15.55
C LEU A 83 -1.34 -10.93 15.38
N ARG A 84 -1.32 -11.82 16.38
CA ARG A 84 -2.22 -12.98 16.39
C ARG A 84 -3.66 -12.51 16.57
N ARG A 85 -4.61 -13.18 15.91
CA ARG A 85 -6.03 -12.86 16.08
C ARG A 85 -6.43 -12.93 17.56
N GLY A 86 -6.94 -11.81 18.08
CA GLY A 86 -7.34 -11.69 19.48
C GLY A 86 -6.21 -11.47 20.48
N ALA A 87 -4.95 -11.39 20.04
CA ALA A 87 -3.85 -10.98 20.91
C ALA A 87 -3.92 -9.46 21.19
N ALA A 88 -3.31 -9.07 22.31
CA ALA A 88 -3.29 -7.69 22.77
C ALA A 88 -2.06 -6.89 22.32
N ALA A 89 -1.08 -7.54 21.69
CA ALA A 89 0.17 -6.93 21.28
C ALA A 89 0.80 -7.66 20.09
N TRP A 90 1.58 -6.92 19.31
CA TRP A 90 2.44 -7.45 18.26
C TRP A 90 3.59 -8.30 18.84
N SER A 91 4.06 -9.28 18.08
CA SER A 91 5.28 -10.03 18.41
C SER A 91 6.51 -9.12 18.39
N GLU A 92 7.62 -9.59 18.96
CA GLU A 92 8.94 -9.05 18.64
C GLU A 92 9.18 -9.07 17.12
N ALA A 93 9.94 -8.10 16.64
CA ALA A 93 10.31 -8.03 15.23
C ALA A 93 11.30 -9.16 14.84
N PHE A 94 11.15 -9.70 13.63
CA PHE A 94 12.00 -10.73 13.04
C PHE A 94 12.45 -10.34 11.64
N ILE A 95 13.58 -10.90 11.18
CA ILE A 95 14.13 -10.62 9.85
C ILE A 95 13.29 -11.30 8.75
N MET A 96 12.84 -10.51 7.78
CA MET A 96 12.14 -10.97 6.58
C MET A 96 13.10 -11.09 5.39
N ALA A 97 13.98 -10.10 5.22
CA ALA A 97 15.05 -10.09 4.22
C ALA A 97 16.24 -9.27 4.73
N ASP A 98 17.43 -9.74 4.37
CA ASP A 98 18.72 -9.15 4.74
C ASP A 98 19.74 -9.59 3.69
N THR A 99 20.08 -8.68 2.80
CA THR A 99 21.16 -8.86 1.82
C THR A 99 22.45 -8.38 2.49
N PRO A 100 23.45 -9.26 2.71
CA PRO A 100 24.66 -8.87 3.42
C PRO A 100 25.30 -7.62 2.83
N ASP A 101 25.56 -6.65 3.71
CA ASP A 101 26.24 -5.38 3.42
C ASP A 101 25.56 -4.54 2.32
N LEU A 102 24.24 -4.70 2.11
CA LEU A 102 23.48 -3.90 1.16
C LEU A 102 22.10 -3.51 1.74
N PRO A 103 21.64 -2.25 1.54
CA PRO A 103 20.34 -1.82 2.05
C PRO A 103 19.19 -2.51 1.33
N ASP A 104 18.32 -3.18 2.09
CA ASP A 104 17.02 -3.64 1.64
C ASP A 104 15.93 -2.65 2.08
N THR A 105 15.12 -2.14 1.16
CA THR A 105 14.16 -1.04 1.43
C THR A 105 12.79 -1.33 0.83
N ASN A 106 11.84 -0.40 0.96
CA ASN A 106 10.66 -0.28 0.09
C ASN A 106 9.87 -1.60 -0.14
N CYS A 107 9.73 -2.40 0.91
CA CYS A 107 9.08 -3.70 0.83
C CYS A 107 7.56 -3.59 0.72
N CYS A 108 6.95 -4.57 0.05
CA CYS A 108 5.51 -4.81 0.10
C CYS A 108 5.21 -6.31 0.11
N MET A 109 3.99 -6.66 0.50
CA MET A 109 3.51 -8.03 0.58
C MET A 109 2.16 -8.17 -0.12
N VAL A 110 1.86 -9.40 -0.54
CA VAL A 110 0.50 -9.82 -0.90
C VAL A 110 0.36 -11.30 -0.60
N ILE A 111 -0.83 -11.75 -0.20
CA ILE A 111 -1.16 -13.18 -0.14
C ILE A 111 -2.03 -13.49 -1.35
N ASP A 112 -1.55 -14.37 -2.22
CA ASP A 112 -2.27 -14.72 -3.43
C ASP A 112 -3.40 -15.74 -3.17
N PRO A 113 -4.34 -15.95 -4.12
CA PRO A 113 -5.45 -16.90 -3.97
C PRO A 113 -5.04 -18.36 -3.76
N ARG A 114 -3.78 -18.72 -4.01
CA ARG A 114 -3.24 -20.05 -3.73
C ARG A 114 -2.78 -20.18 -2.27
N GLY A 115 -2.89 -19.11 -1.49
CA GLY A 115 -2.41 -19.03 -0.11
C GLY A 115 -0.90 -18.84 -0.01
N THR A 116 -0.24 -18.34 -1.07
CA THR A 116 1.19 -18.05 -1.04
C THR A 116 1.43 -16.59 -0.64
N LEU A 117 2.22 -16.37 0.41
CA LEU A 117 2.74 -15.05 0.77
C LEU A 117 3.86 -14.67 -0.18
N TRP A 118 3.76 -13.50 -0.77
CA TRP A 118 4.82 -12.82 -1.50
C TRP A 118 5.38 -11.70 -0.63
N LEU A 119 6.71 -11.62 -0.55
CA LEU A 119 7.44 -10.43 -0.10
C LEU A 119 8.22 -9.92 -1.31
N ILE A 120 8.03 -8.66 -1.68
CA ILE A 120 8.72 -8.02 -2.80
C ILE A 120 9.43 -6.78 -2.27
N TRP A 121 10.71 -6.62 -2.61
CA TRP A 121 11.51 -5.49 -2.15
C TRP A 121 12.72 -5.24 -3.07
N PRO A 122 13.21 -4.00 -3.18
CA PRO A 122 14.51 -3.71 -3.79
C PRO A 122 15.67 -3.86 -2.79
N THR A 123 16.77 -4.45 -3.26
CA THR A 123 18.11 -4.26 -2.68
C THR A 123 18.79 -3.11 -3.43
N ILE A 124 19.40 -2.16 -2.71
CA ILE A 124 20.15 -1.06 -3.31
C ILE A 124 21.60 -1.47 -3.47
N LEU A 125 22.16 -1.40 -4.68
CA LEU A 125 23.47 -1.98 -4.99
C LEU A 125 24.65 -1.02 -4.78
N ASP A 126 24.43 0.29 -4.94
CA ASP A 126 25.51 1.30 -4.90
C ASP A 126 25.06 2.56 -4.14
N ASN A 127 24.29 2.35 -3.07
CA ASN A 127 23.66 3.38 -2.26
C ASN A 127 22.89 4.48 -3.03
N GLN A 128 22.53 4.26 -4.31
CA GLN A 128 21.71 5.15 -5.15
C GLN A 128 20.40 4.45 -5.53
N TRP A 129 19.27 5.16 -5.55
CA TRP A 129 17.96 4.54 -5.83
C TRP A 129 17.90 3.90 -7.22
N GLU A 130 18.63 4.45 -8.17
CA GLU A 130 18.77 3.99 -9.56
C GLU A 130 19.47 2.64 -9.68
N SER A 131 20.19 2.24 -8.62
CA SER A 131 20.86 0.94 -8.54
C SER A 131 19.94 -0.16 -7.99
N ALA A 132 18.69 0.14 -7.63
CA ALA A 132 17.77 -0.82 -7.04
C ALA A 132 17.60 -2.07 -7.90
N LEU A 133 17.79 -3.24 -7.28
CA LEU A 133 17.54 -4.56 -7.85
C LEU A 133 16.32 -5.18 -7.17
N LEU A 134 15.23 -5.34 -7.92
CA LEU A 134 13.97 -5.85 -7.41
C LEU A 134 14.06 -7.36 -7.14
N LYS A 135 13.66 -7.78 -5.94
CA LYS A 135 13.69 -9.16 -5.46
C LYS A 135 12.33 -9.58 -4.93
N SER A 136 12.11 -10.88 -4.88
CA SER A 136 10.94 -11.47 -4.24
C SER A 136 11.27 -12.73 -3.48
N LYS A 137 10.51 -12.99 -2.42
CA LYS A 137 10.44 -14.28 -1.74
C LYS A 137 9.01 -14.75 -1.71
N THR A 138 8.83 -16.07 -1.76
CA THR A 138 7.53 -16.71 -1.62
C THR A 138 7.51 -17.71 -0.47
N SER A 139 6.38 -17.85 0.20
CA SER A 139 6.18 -18.82 1.28
C SER A 139 4.75 -19.32 1.34
N ASP A 140 4.58 -20.62 1.56
CA ASP A 140 3.32 -21.28 1.98
C ASP A 140 3.35 -21.66 3.47
N ASP A 141 4.44 -21.39 4.18
CA ASP A 141 4.66 -21.65 5.61
C ASP A 141 5.00 -20.36 6.36
N PHE A 142 4.00 -19.51 6.54
CA PHE A 142 4.13 -18.21 7.18
C PHE A 142 3.16 -18.04 8.35
N LEU A 143 2.59 -19.13 8.88
CA LEU A 143 1.64 -19.08 9.99
C LEU A 143 2.29 -19.36 11.35
N ARG A 144 3.52 -19.89 11.39
CA ARG A 144 4.28 -20.08 12.63
C ARG A 144 4.71 -18.75 13.25
N ASP A 145 5.13 -18.80 14.52
CA ASP A 145 5.79 -17.66 15.15
C ASP A 145 7.17 -17.42 14.51
N GLY A 146 7.58 -16.15 14.49
CA GLY A 146 8.81 -15.73 13.84
C GLY A 146 8.69 -15.57 12.31
N PRO A 147 9.82 -15.60 11.58
CA PRO A 147 9.86 -15.31 10.17
C PRO A 147 9.23 -16.42 9.31
N PRO A 148 8.65 -16.08 8.14
CA PRO A 148 8.19 -17.07 7.18
C PRO A 148 9.25 -18.09 6.76
N VAL A 149 8.74 -19.30 6.55
CA VAL A 149 9.21 -20.41 5.72
C VAL A 149 9.58 -20.07 4.28
N TRP A 150 10.63 -19.28 3.98
CA TRP A 150 10.87 -18.90 2.59
C TRP A 150 11.20 -20.11 1.71
N LYS A 151 10.37 -20.32 0.68
CA LYS A 151 10.46 -21.39 -0.30
C LYS A 151 11.33 -21.00 -1.49
N THR A 152 11.18 -19.75 -1.95
CA THR A 152 11.98 -19.18 -3.03
C THR A 152 12.52 -17.81 -2.65
N SER A 153 13.59 -17.38 -3.32
CA SER A 153 14.20 -16.06 -3.20
C SER A 153 14.83 -15.71 -4.54
N ASP A 154 14.17 -14.86 -5.30
CA ASP A 154 14.44 -14.61 -6.72
C ASP A 154 14.64 -13.12 -6.99
N VAL A 155 15.27 -12.80 -8.11
CA VAL A 155 15.29 -11.45 -8.69
C VAL A 155 14.10 -11.33 -9.65
N ILE A 156 13.30 -10.27 -9.52
CA ILE A 156 12.30 -9.92 -10.52
C ILE A 156 13.00 -9.09 -11.60
N HIS A 157 13.27 -9.71 -12.74
CA HIS A 157 13.88 -9.02 -13.87
C HIS A 157 12.87 -8.10 -14.55
N VAL A 158 12.95 -6.80 -14.24
CA VAL A 158 12.17 -5.78 -14.94
C VAL A 158 12.87 -5.44 -16.25
N LYS A 159 12.13 -5.60 -17.35
CA LYS A 159 12.61 -5.26 -18.70
C LYS A 159 11.51 -4.50 -19.42
N PRO A 160 11.50 -3.16 -19.35
CA PRO A 160 10.54 -2.36 -20.08
C PRO A 160 10.56 -2.67 -21.58
N GLY A 161 9.40 -2.57 -22.21
CA GLY A 161 9.22 -2.88 -23.63
C GLY A 161 9.92 -1.87 -24.57
N PRO A 162 10.01 -2.19 -25.87
CA PRO A 162 10.65 -1.33 -26.87
C PRO A 162 9.98 0.05 -27.01
N GLU A 163 8.73 0.19 -26.58
CA GLU A 163 7.95 1.43 -26.57
C GLU A 163 8.39 2.44 -25.50
N PHE A 164 9.20 2.02 -24.51
CA PHE A 164 9.58 2.87 -23.38
C PHE A 164 10.23 4.18 -23.83
N ALA A 165 11.29 4.11 -24.65
CA ALA A 165 12.03 5.28 -25.11
C ALA A 165 11.15 6.23 -25.95
N ALA A 166 10.25 5.68 -26.77
CA ALA A 166 9.32 6.48 -27.56
C ALA A 166 8.30 7.21 -26.66
N THR A 167 7.79 6.52 -25.63
CA THR A 167 6.87 7.10 -24.64
C THR A 167 7.53 8.23 -23.86
N VAL A 168 8.77 8.03 -23.39
CA VAL A 168 9.56 9.07 -22.73
C VAL A 168 9.79 10.26 -23.65
N LYS A 169 10.16 10.03 -24.91
CA LYS A 169 10.38 11.10 -25.87
C LYS A 169 9.13 11.96 -26.06
N ILE A 170 7.97 11.34 -26.24
CA ILE A 170 6.70 12.07 -26.40
C ILE A 170 6.42 12.93 -25.17
N ALA A 171 6.51 12.36 -23.96
CA ALA A 171 6.23 13.09 -22.72
C ALA A 171 7.22 14.25 -22.49
N MET A 172 8.52 14.00 -22.67
CA MET A 172 9.54 15.02 -22.46
C MET A 172 9.41 16.20 -23.44
N GLU A 173 9.06 15.95 -24.71
CA GLU A 173 8.81 17.03 -25.68
C GLU A 173 7.53 17.83 -25.36
N GLN A 174 6.52 17.21 -24.72
CA GLN A 174 5.36 17.93 -24.19
C GLN A 174 5.73 18.82 -22.99
N PHE A 175 6.70 18.40 -22.17
CA PHE A 175 7.15 19.15 -21.00
C PHE A 175 8.14 20.26 -21.35
N ARG A 176 8.94 20.09 -22.42
CA ARG A 176 10.01 21.01 -22.82
C ARG A 176 9.59 22.49 -22.92
N PRO A 177 8.41 22.86 -23.47
CA PRO A 177 7.98 24.26 -23.51
C PRO A 177 7.77 24.90 -22.13
N ARG A 178 7.47 24.08 -21.10
CA ARG A 178 7.23 24.51 -19.71
C ARG A 178 8.50 24.49 -18.85
N ALA A 179 9.57 23.87 -19.34
CA ALA A 179 10.86 23.80 -18.66
C ALA A 179 11.60 25.15 -18.72
N THR A 180 11.24 26.08 -17.85
CA THR A 180 11.90 27.38 -17.74
C THR A 180 13.17 27.31 -16.89
N GLU A 181 13.15 26.49 -15.84
CA GLU A 181 14.26 26.31 -14.92
C GLU A 181 15.35 25.38 -15.50
N PRO A 182 16.65 25.70 -15.30
CA PRO A 182 17.75 24.87 -15.78
C PRO A 182 17.66 23.40 -15.35
N LYS A 183 17.27 23.14 -14.09
CA LYS A 183 17.14 21.78 -13.55
C LYS A 183 16.10 20.93 -14.30
N ILE A 184 15.00 21.53 -14.74
CA ILE A 184 13.95 20.82 -15.48
C ILE A 184 14.46 20.46 -16.88
N LYS A 185 15.20 21.38 -17.52
CA LYS A 185 15.84 21.12 -18.83
C LYS A 185 16.87 19.99 -18.73
N GLU A 186 17.72 20.03 -17.71
CA GLU A 186 18.71 18.99 -17.44
C GLU A 186 18.05 17.63 -17.19
N TYR A 187 16.96 17.59 -16.43
CA TYR A 187 16.17 16.38 -16.21
C TYR A 187 15.58 15.84 -17.52
N ILE A 188 15.01 16.70 -18.38
CA ILE A 188 14.48 16.30 -19.69
C ILE A 188 15.57 15.64 -20.55
N ASP A 189 16.74 16.28 -20.65
CA ASP A 189 17.84 15.78 -21.47
C ASP A 189 18.41 14.46 -20.88
N TYR A 190 18.46 14.35 -19.55
CA TYR A 190 18.79 13.11 -18.86
C TYR A 190 17.78 12.01 -19.17
N ALA A 191 16.48 12.26 -19.04
CA ALA A 191 15.43 11.25 -19.23
C ALA A 191 15.44 10.71 -20.66
N LEU A 192 15.59 11.60 -21.66
CA LEU A 192 15.73 11.21 -23.06
C LEU A 192 16.93 10.28 -23.28
N THR A 193 18.09 10.62 -22.71
CA THR A 193 19.31 9.82 -22.82
C THR A 193 19.17 8.48 -22.09
N ALA A 194 18.77 8.52 -20.82
CA ALA A 194 18.64 7.36 -19.94
C ALA A 194 17.58 6.36 -20.44
N SER A 195 16.52 6.84 -21.10
CA SER A 195 15.48 5.97 -21.67
C SER A 195 15.96 5.04 -22.79
N THR A 196 17.17 5.28 -23.32
CA THR A 196 17.80 4.44 -24.35
C THR A 196 18.92 3.55 -23.80
N ASP A 197 19.30 3.73 -22.53
CA ASP A 197 20.33 2.95 -21.86
C ASP A 197 19.74 1.64 -21.31
N LYS A 198 20.22 0.50 -21.82
CA LYS A 198 19.68 -0.81 -21.46
C LYS A 198 19.81 -1.16 -19.98
N LEU A 199 20.85 -0.69 -19.31
CA LEU A 199 21.07 -1.01 -17.90
C LEU A 199 20.17 -0.13 -17.02
N LYS A 200 20.10 1.17 -17.30
CA LYS A 200 19.23 2.11 -16.56
C LYS A 200 17.76 1.73 -16.65
N LEU A 201 17.32 1.17 -17.78
CA LEU A 201 15.95 0.67 -17.93
C LEU A 201 15.62 -0.55 -17.05
N ARG A 202 16.63 -1.31 -16.61
CA ARG A 202 16.45 -2.61 -15.94
C ARG A 202 16.71 -2.56 -14.44
N LEU A 203 17.26 -1.46 -13.94
CA LEU A 203 17.53 -1.20 -12.53
C LEU A 203 16.72 0.01 -12.07
N GLY A 204 16.69 0.25 -10.77
CA GLY A 204 16.09 1.45 -10.21
C GLY A 204 14.58 1.40 -10.07
N TRP A 205 13.97 0.21 -10.22
CA TRP A 205 12.54 -0.01 -10.04
C TRP A 205 12.26 -0.58 -8.65
N MET A 206 11.31 0.04 -7.95
CA MET A 206 11.02 -0.21 -6.54
C MET A 206 9.53 -0.33 -6.29
N THR A 207 9.16 -1.02 -5.21
CA THR A 207 7.79 -1.18 -4.73
C THR A 207 7.42 -0.17 -3.64
N ARG A 208 6.13 0.00 -3.36
CA ARG A 208 5.64 0.67 -2.14
C ARG A 208 4.28 0.11 -1.77
N ALA A 209 3.34 0.25 -2.71
CA ALA A 209 1.98 -0.26 -2.57
C ALA A 209 1.91 -1.77 -2.55
N HIS A 210 0.81 -2.25 -1.98
CA HIS A 210 0.42 -3.63 -2.17
C HIS A 210 0.39 -3.97 -3.67
N PRO A 211 0.98 -5.10 -4.07
CA PRO A 211 0.66 -5.71 -5.35
C PRO A 211 -0.84 -5.94 -5.48
N PHE A 212 -1.39 -5.69 -6.65
CA PHE A 212 -2.81 -5.78 -6.93
C PHE A 212 -3.13 -7.11 -7.64
N ILE A 213 -4.09 -7.86 -7.10
CA ILE A 213 -4.53 -9.12 -7.70
C ILE A 213 -5.85 -8.90 -8.43
N LEU A 214 -5.81 -9.00 -9.75
CA LEU A 214 -6.97 -8.85 -10.63
C LEU A 214 -7.55 -10.23 -10.98
N ASP A 215 -8.86 -10.38 -10.75
CA ASP A 215 -9.66 -11.57 -11.06
C ASP A 215 -9.07 -12.89 -10.53
N GLY A 216 -8.38 -12.82 -9.38
CA GLY A 216 -7.79 -13.98 -8.71
C GLY A 216 -6.67 -14.69 -9.49
N ARG A 217 -6.10 -14.05 -10.51
CA ARG A 217 -5.07 -14.69 -11.37
C ARG A 217 -3.95 -13.77 -11.79
N ARG A 218 -4.26 -12.53 -12.18
CA ARG A 218 -3.24 -11.58 -12.63
C ARG A 218 -2.69 -10.85 -11.43
N LEU A 219 -1.38 -10.94 -11.22
CA LEU A 219 -0.67 -10.13 -10.24
C LEU A 219 -0.05 -8.93 -10.96
N ILE A 220 -0.40 -7.73 -10.50
CA ILE A 220 0.17 -6.47 -10.96
C ILE A 220 0.97 -5.91 -9.80
N VAL A 221 2.28 -5.75 -9.97
CA VAL A 221 3.17 -5.13 -9.00
C VAL A 221 3.38 -3.67 -9.44
N PRO A 222 2.84 -2.69 -8.69
CA PRO A 222 3.07 -1.28 -8.98
C PRO A 222 4.52 -0.91 -8.66
N LEU A 223 5.25 -0.45 -9.66
CA LEU A 223 6.64 -0.05 -9.55
C LEU A 223 6.81 1.45 -9.80
N TYR A 224 7.89 2.00 -9.27
CA TYR A 224 8.34 3.35 -9.59
C TYR A 224 9.86 3.43 -9.60
N SER A 225 10.39 4.50 -10.18
CA SER A 225 11.82 4.79 -10.17
C SER A 225 12.08 6.22 -9.73
N ASP A 226 12.85 6.43 -8.66
CA ASP A 226 13.34 7.77 -8.30
C ASP A 226 14.42 8.27 -9.29
N GLY A 227 15.02 7.37 -10.08
CA GLY A 227 15.95 7.73 -11.15
C GLY A 227 15.27 8.38 -12.34
N PHE A 228 14.08 7.90 -12.71
CA PHE A 228 13.28 8.48 -13.78
C PHE A 228 12.19 9.43 -13.29
N ASN A 229 11.74 9.29 -12.04
CA ASN A 229 10.48 9.82 -11.51
C ASN A 229 9.25 9.40 -12.35
N PHE A 230 9.24 8.14 -12.78
CA PHE A 230 8.13 7.50 -13.49
C PHE A 230 7.57 6.35 -12.67
N SER A 231 6.37 5.92 -13.04
CA SER A 231 5.74 4.70 -12.57
C SER A 231 5.64 3.65 -13.69
N LEU A 232 5.57 2.38 -13.32
CA LEU A 232 5.54 1.24 -14.24
C LEU A 232 4.77 0.09 -13.59
N MET A 233 4.02 -0.69 -14.36
CA MET A 233 3.35 -1.88 -13.83
C MET A 233 4.11 -3.13 -14.29
N ALA A 234 4.61 -3.94 -13.36
CA ALA A 234 5.09 -5.29 -13.68
C ALA A 234 3.94 -6.29 -13.52
N ILE A 235 3.72 -7.14 -14.53
CA ILE A 235 2.54 -7.97 -14.66
C ILE A 235 2.96 -9.43 -14.81
N THR A 236 2.26 -10.32 -14.12
CA THR A 236 2.36 -11.77 -14.33
C THR A 236 0.98 -12.42 -14.26
N ASP A 237 0.72 -13.37 -15.15
CA ASP A 237 -0.52 -14.16 -15.22
C ASP A 237 -0.31 -15.64 -14.85
N ASP A 238 0.94 -16.01 -14.52
CA ASP A 238 1.41 -17.36 -14.21
C ASP A 238 2.17 -17.44 -12.88
N TRP A 239 1.94 -16.44 -12.03
CA TRP A 239 2.50 -16.32 -10.69
C TRP A 239 4.04 -16.29 -10.66
N GLY A 240 4.60 -15.43 -11.50
CA GLY A 240 6.00 -15.05 -11.50
C GLY A 240 6.91 -15.94 -12.34
N GLN A 241 6.38 -16.90 -13.10
CA GLN A 241 7.19 -17.67 -14.06
C GLN A 241 7.59 -16.77 -15.24
N THR A 242 6.68 -15.92 -15.69
CA THR A 242 6.97 -14.88 -16.68
C THR A 242 6.46 -13.52 -16.20
N TRP A 243 7.18 -12.48 -16.63
CA TRP A 243 6.87 -11.09 -16.33
C TRP A 243 6.93 -10.27 -17.61
N HIS A 244 5.99 -9.34 -17.74
CA HIS A 244 6.06 -8.23 -18.69
C HIS A 244 5.72 -6.93 -17.98
N THR A 245 5.83 -5.80 -18.68
CA THR A 245 5.52 -4.49 -18.10
C THR A 245 4.54 -3.72 -18.97
N SER A 246 3.79 -2.81 -18.37
CA SER A 246 3.14 -1.72 -19.11
C SER A 246 4.19 -0.79 -19.76
N PRO A 247 3.79 0.12 -20.66
CA PRO A 247 4.55 1.34 -20.91
C PRO A 247 4.70 2.16 -19.61
N PRO A 248 5.70 3.07 -19.52
CA PRO A 248 5.84 3.91 -18.34
C PRO A 248 4.67 4.90 -18.22
N LEU A 249 4.17 5.08 -17.01
CA LEU A 249 3.26 6.16 -16.66
C LEU A 249 4.11 7.40 -16.35
N ILE A 250 3.96 8.44 -17.16
CA ILE A 250 4.78 9.66 -17.09
C ILE A 250 3.88 10.87 -16.86
N GLY A 251 3.97 11.43 -15.67
CA GLY A 251 3.53 12.76 -15.29
C GLY A 251 4.72 13.61 -14.89
N GLU A 252 4.47 14.74 -14.24
CA GLU A 252 5.53 15.58 -13.68
C GLU A 252 5.95 14.98 -12.33
N GLY A 253 6.76 13.91 -12.36
CA GLY A 253 7.33 13.33 -11.14
C GLY A 253 6.47 12.31 -10.39
N ASN A 254 5.61 11.57 -11.09
CA ASN A 254 4.72 10.58 -10.46
C ASN A 254 5.48 9.31 -10.02
N VAL A 255 5.35 8.94 -8.74
CA VAL A 255 5.96 7.73 -8.18
C VAL A 255 5.01 7.01 -7.21
N GLN A 256 5.41 5.81 -6.76
CA GLN A 256 4.71 5.02 -5.74
C GLN A 256 3.20 4.79 -6.03
N PRO A 257 2.85 4.22 -7.20
CA PRO A 257 1.46 3.97 -7.58
C PRO A 257 0.75 2.99 -6.64
N SER A 258 -0.53 3.27 -6.35
CA SER A 258 -1.46 2.41 -5.63
C SER A 258 -2.71 2.19 -6.47
N ILE A 259 -3.06 0.93 -6.73
CA ILE A 259 -4.12 0.53 -7.67
C ILE A 259 -5.42 0.22 -6.94
N VAL A 260 -6.54 0.69 -7.50
CA VAL A 260 -7.90 0.33 -7.13
C VAL A 260 -8.73 -0.03 -8.38
N ARG A 261 -9.72 -0.91 -8.24
CA ARG A 261 -10.62 -1.31 -9.33
C ARG A 261 -11.94 -0.57 -9.22
N ARG A 262 -12.40 -0.01 -10.34
CA ARG A 262 -13.72 0.58 -10.51
C ARG A 262 -14.79 -0.47 -10.74
N GLN A 263 -16.05 -0.09 -10.54
CA GLN A 263 -17.25 -0.91 -10.75
C GLN A 263 -17.39 -1.38 -12.20
N ASP A 264 -16.94 -0.57 -13.17
CA ASP A 264 -16.92 -0.93 -14.59
C ASP A 264 -15.80 -1.94 -14.94
N GLY A 265 -14.96 -2.31 -13.97
CA GLY A 265 -13.85 -3.25 -14.13
C GLY A 265 -12.54 -2.61 -14.57
N SER A 266 -12.53 -1.32 -14.92
CA SER A 266 -11.30 -0.59 -15.19
C SER A 266 -10.47 -0.39 -13.92
N LEU A 267 -9.17 -0.18 -14.09
CA LEU A 267 -8.25 0.10 -12.99
C LEU A 267 -7.99 1.60 -12.91
N TYR A 268 -7.77 2.07 -11.69
CA TYR A 268 -7.37 3.43 -11.39
C TYR A 268 -6.15 3.39 -10.48
N THR A 269 -5.21 4.30 -10.68
CA THR A 269 -4.03 4.42 -9.83
C THR A 269 -3.90 5.82 -9.28
N MET A 270 -3.49 5.92 -8.02
CA MET A 270 -3.12 7.16 -7.35
C MET A 270 -1.64 7.10 -7.00
N MET A 271 -0.90 8.18 -7.24
CA MET A 271 0.55 8.24 -7.19
C MET A 271 1.00 9.45 -6.37
N ARG A 272 2.09 9.25 -5.62
CA ARG A 272 2.83 10.32 -4.95
C ARG A 272 3.39 11.29 -6.00
N ASP A 273 3.45 12.56 -5.62
CA ASP A 273 3.95 13.66 -6.42
C ASP A 273 5.36 14.09 -5.97
N ASN A 274 6.40 13.77 -6.75
CA ASN A 274 7.73 14.38 -6.58
C ASN A 274 7.91 15.63 -7.46
N GLY A 275 6.84 16.06 -8.13
CA GLY A 275 6.83 17.09 -9.13
C GLY A 275 6.91 18.51 -8.60
N LEU A 276 6.63 19.41 -9.54
CA LEU A 276 6.47 20.83 -9.28
C LEU A 276 5.08 21.10 -8.68
N PRO A 277 4.85 22.30 -8.11
CA PRO A 277 3.51 22.73 -7.75
C PRO A 277 2.49 22.48 -8.88
N PRO A 278 1.23 22.12 -8.55
CA PRO A 278 0.57 22.42 -7.29
C PRO A 278 0.72 21.39 -6.15
N GLN A 279 1.53 20.33 -6.26
CA GLN A 279 1.67 19.30 -5.22
C GLN A 279 0.34 18.57 -5.00
N ARG A 280 -0.04 17.76 -5.99
CA ARG A 280 -1.32 17.04 -6.04
C ARG A 280 -1.06 15.57 -6.27
N ILE A 281 -1.83 14.72 -5.60
CA ILE A 281 -1.85 13.30 -5.91
C ILE A 281 -2.11 13.15 -7.41
N GLN A 282 -1.21 12.49 -8.11
CA GLN A 282 -1.32 12.23 -9.54
C GLN A 282 -2.10 10.94 -9.79
N HIS A 283 -2.81 10.84 -10.90
CA HIS A 283 -3.64 9.67 -11.21
C HIS A 283 -3.67 9.32 -12.70
N ALA A 284 -4.00 8.07 -12.97
CA ALA A 284 -4.25 7.54 -14.30
C ALA A 284 -5.24 6.38 -14.25
N SER A 285 -5.87 6.06 -15.38
CA SER A 285 -6.80 4.93 -15.52
C SER A 285 -6.30 3.92 -16.55
N SER A 286 -6.66 2.65 -16.39
CA SER A 286 -6.43 1.57 -17.37
C SER A 286 -7.75 0.87 -17.66
N SER A 287 -8.11 0.81 -18.95
CA SER A 287 -9.30 0.09 -19.44
C SER A 287 -8.98 -1.32 -19.94
N ASP A 288 -7.71 -1.73 -19.88
CA ASP A 288 -7.18 -2.96 -20.50
C ASP A 288 -6.43 -3.82 -19.48
N ARG A 289 -6.91 -3.86 -18.23
CA ARG A 289 -6.41 -4.76 -17.17
C ARG A 289 -4.94 -4.49 -16.79
N GLY A 290 -4.52 -3.23 -16.87
CA GLY A 290 -3.20 -2.75 -16.46
C GLY A 290 -2.13 -2.73 -17.56
N GLU A 291 -2.46 -3.17 -18.77
CA GLU A 291 -1.51 -3.24 -19.89
C GLU A 291 -1.09 -1.85 -20.37
N SER A 292 -2.02 -0.89 -20.41
CA SER A 292 -1.74 0.51 -20.69
C SER A 292 -2.57 1.44 -19.81
N TRP A 293 -2.12 2.69 -19.72
CA TRP A 293 -2.69 3.70 -18.84
C TRP A 293 -2.88 5.01 -19.60
N THR A 294 -3.89 5.77 -19.21
CA THR A 294 -4.10 7.14 -19.69
C THR A 294 -2.92 8.03 -19.30
N ALA A 295 -2.83 9.22 -19.91
CA ALA A 295 -1.92 10.26 -19.44
C ALA A 295 -2.11 10.51 -17.94
N VAL A 296 -1.00 10.75 -17.25
CA VAL A 296 -0.99 11.08 -15.82
C VAL A 296 -1.40 12.53 -15.65
N THR A 297 -2.35 12.78 -14.75
CA THR A 297 -2.85 14.12 -14.45
C THR A 297 -3.01 14.32 -12.94
N ASP A 298 -3.04 15.58 -12.50
CA ASP A 298 -3.29 15.92 -11.10
C ASP A 298 -4.75 15.61 -10.71
N SER A 299 -4.92 15.20 -9.45
CA SER A 299 -6.22 15.16 -8.78
C SER A 299 -6.47 16.46 -8.01
N ALA A 300 -7.59 16.52 -7.27
CA ALA A 300 -7.89 17.63 -6.36
C ALA A 300 -7.21 17.47 -4.97
N LEU A 301 -6.68 16.29 -4.64
CA LEU A 301 -6.11 16.02 -3.33
C LEU A 301 -4.66 16.52 -3.26
N PRO A 302 -4.27 17.23 -2.19
CA PRO A 302 -2.88 17.64 -2.00
C PRO A 302 -1.98 16.44 -1.67
N ASP A 303 -0.71 16.54 -2.04
CA ASP A 303 0.34 15.60 -1.65
C ASP A 303 1.66 16.34 -1.42
N PRO A 304 2.29 16.28 -0.23
CA PRO A 304 3.55 16.97 0.04
C PRO A 304 4.76 16.14 -0.43
N GLY A 305 4.58 15.35 -1.49
CA GLY A 305 5.49 14.29 -1.91
C GLY A 305 5.60 13.17 -0.89
N ALA A 306 4.48 12.57 -0.49
CA ALA A 306 4.44 11.44 0.44
C ALA A 306 3.72 10.22 -0.16
N GLY A 307 4.10 9.02 0.29
CA GLY A 307 3.39 7.81 -0.12
C GLY A 307 1.95 7.81 0.39
N LEU A 308 1.04 7.26 -0.41
CA LEU A 308 -0.38 7.09 -0.13
C LEU A 308 -0.82 5.65 -0.45
N GLU A 309 -1.96 5.21 0.06
CA GLU A 309 -2.59 3.97 -0.40
C GLU A 309 -4.11 4.11 -0.50
N VAL A 310 -4.68 3.57 -1.58
CA VAL A 310 -6.12 3.54 -1.86
C VAL A 310 -6.62 2.10 -1.99
N ILE A 311 -7.80 1.82 -1.43
CA ILE A 311 -8.53 0.55 -1.61
C ILE A 311 -10.01 0.81 -1.92
N ALA A 312 -10.65 -0.14 -2.60
CA ALA A 312 -12.11 -0.23 -2.65
C ALA A 312 -12.58 -1.19 -1.56
N LEU A 313 -13.55 -0.75 -0.76
CA LEU A 313 -14.22 -1.57 0.24
C LEU A 313 -15.26 -2.48 -0.40
N THR A 314 -15.65 -3.52 0.33
CA THR A 314 -16.70 -4.47 -0.08
C THR A 314 -18.07 -3.81 -0.34
N ASN A 315 -18.35 -2.66 0.29
CA ASN A 315 -19.58 -1.89 0.04
C ASN A 315 -19.49 -0.97 -1.19
N GLY A 316 -18.35 -0.92 -1.87
CA GLY A 316 -18.11 -0.10 -3.05
C GLY A 316 -17.53 1.30 -2.76
N HIS A 317 -17.46 1.73 -1.50
CA HIS A 317 -16.78 2.97 -1.15
C HIS A 317 -15.27 2.82 -1.32
N TRP A 318 -14.59 3.91 -1.62
CA TRP A 318 -13.13 3.96 -1.68
C TRP A 318 -12.58 4.63 -0.42
N VAL A 319 -11.48 4.09 0.08
CA VAL A 319 -10.73 4.67 1.19
C VAL A 319 -9.31 4.96 0.74
N VAL A 320 -8.84 6.18 0.99
CA VAL A 320 -7.43 6.56 0.81
C VAL A 320 -6.85 7.02 2.13
N VAL A 321 -5.61 6.66 2.40
CA VAL A 321 -4.79 7.26 3.46
C VAL A 321 -3.70 8.09 2.77
N ASN A 322 -3.65 9.39 3.05
CA ASN A 322 -2.67 10.30 2.47
C ASN A 322 -2.30 11.44 3.44
N ASN A 323 -1.16 12.07 3.20
CA ASN A 323 -0.88 13.36 3.82
C ASN A 323 -1.67 14.44 3.08
N ASP A 324 -2.46 15.24 3.79
CA ASP A 324 -3.40 16.18 3.19
C ASP A 324 -2.94 17.64 3.21
N THR A 325 -1.66 17.82 2.97
CA THR A 325 -0.95 19.10 2.94
C THR A 325 -0.17 19.24 1.65
N GLU A 326 0.10 20.47 1.21
CA GLU A 326 1.02 20.72 0.09
C GLU A 326 2.49 20.76 0.56
N SER A 327 2.73 20.83 1.87
CA SER A 327 4.06 20.87 2.45
C SER A 327 4.10 20.23 3.84
N GLY A 328 5.16 19.45 4.07
CA GLY A 328 5.40 18.74 5.33
C GLY A 328 4.45 17.57 5.54
N ARG A 329 4.86 16.62 6.40
CA ARG A 329 4.12 15.38 6.65
C ARG A 329 3.60 15.28 8.09
N HIS A 330 3.07 16.39 8.59
CA HIS A 330 2.57 16.54 9.97
C HIS A 330 1.05 16.24 10.11
N SER A 331 0.39 15.96 8.99
CA SER A 331 -1.04 15.62 8.92
C SER A 331 -1.20 14.37 8.07
N LEU A 332 -1.75 13.29 8.63
CA LEU A 332 -2.04 12.02 7.95
C LEU A 332 -3.53 11.71 8.12
N CYS A 333 -4.23 11.64 7.00
CA CYS A 333 -5.69 11.65 6.93
C CYS A 333 -6.21 10.40 6.24
N VAL A 334 -7.32 9.84 6.75
CA VAL A 334 -8.12 8.82 6.07
C VAL A 334 -9.33 9.50 5.44
N ARG A 335 -9.61 9.23 4.17
CA ARG A 335 -10.72 9.82 3.43
C ARG A 335 -11.59 8.76 2.79
N VAL A 336 -12.90 9.01 2.72
CA VAL A 336 -13.88 8.13 2.07
C VAL A 336 -14.50 8.83 0.87
N SER A 337 -14.59 8.10 -0.23
CA SER A 337 -15.35 8.47 -1.43
C SER A 337 -16.42 7.41 -1.69
N ASP A 338 -17.63 7.87 -2.01
CA ASP A 338 -18.77 7.05 -2.43
C ASP A 338 -19.03 7.17 -3.95
N ASP A 339 -18.12 7.79 -4.70
CA ASP A 339 -18.25 8.08 -6.13
C ASP A 339 -16.96 7.77 -6.92
N GLU A 340 -16.24 6.73 -6.50
CA GLU A 340 -15.03 6.20 -7.14
C GLU A 340 -13.89 7.24 -7.25
N GLY A 341 -13.66 7.96 -6.15
CA GLY A 341 -12.55 8.90 -5.98
C GLY A 341 -12.76 10.27 -6.63
N LYS A 342 -13.95 10.55 -7.18
CA LYS A 342 -14.27 11.87 -7.77
C LYS A 342 -14.41 12.94 -6.70
N THR A 343 -15.06 12.61 -5.58
CA THR A 343 -15.17 13.46 -4.40
C THR A 343 -14.85 12.68 -3.13
N TRP A 344 -14.30 13.37 -2.13
CA TRP A 344 -13.89 12.80 -0.85
C TRP A 344 -14.68 13.49 0.27
N LYS A 345 -15.90 13.01 0.50
CA LYS A 345 -16.92 13.69 1.33
C LYS A 345 -16.61 13.60 2.82
N TRP A 346 -15.97 12.52 3.26
CA TRP A 346 -15.66 12.28 4.66
C TRP A 346 -14.17 12.10 4.85
N SER A 347 -13.67 12.61 5.97
CA SER A 347 -12.27 12.52 6.32
C SER A 347 -12.08 12.54 7.82
N ARG A 348 -11.08 11.82 8.31
CA ARG A 348 -10.66 11.85 9.72
C ARG A 348 -9.17 11.61 9.84
N HIS A 349 -8.51 12.32 10.75
CA HIS A 349 -7.06 12.21 10.90
C HIS A 349 -6.65 11.00 11.73
N LEU A 350 -5.66 10.25 11.23
CA LEU A 350 -4.89 9.31 12.05
C LEU A 350 -3.92 10.08 12.93
N GLU A 351 -3.28 11.10 12.36
CA GLU A 351 -2.30 11.95 13.03
C GLU A 351 -2.47 13.39 12.54
N ARG A 352 -2.43 14.35 13.45
CA ARG A 352 -2.56 15.77 13.11
C ARG A 352 -1.82 16.62 14.12
N ASP A 353 -0.69 17.16 13.70
CA ASP A 353 0.08 18.15 14.45
C ASP A 353 -0.04 19.54 13.79
N GLN A 354 0.15 20.60 14.58
CA GLN A 354 0.34 21.93 14.01
C GLN A 354 1.69 22.00 13.28
N PRO A 355 1.78 22.66 12.10
CA PRO A 355 3.03 22.77 11.37
C PRO A 355 4.08 23.50 12.21
N GLY A 356 5.30 22.97 12.21
CA GLY A 356 6.45 23.60 12.86
C GLY A 356 7.48 22.60 13.37
N PRO A 357 8.56 23.09 14.03
CA PRO A 357 9.67 22.24 14.49
C PRO A 357 9.29 21.16 15.52
N ALA A 358 8.14 21.33 16.19
CA ALA A 358 7.64 20.41 17.20
C ALA A 358 6.71 19.32 16.64
N ALA A 359 6.38 19.39 15.34
CA ALA A 359 5.48 18.45 14.67
C ALA A 359 6.16 17.10 14.41
N GLY A 360 5.40 16.02 14.58
CA GLY A 360 5.77 14.69 14.12
C GLY A 360 5.81 14.60 12.59
N ARG A 361 6.30 13.45 12.11
CA ARG A 361 6.33 13.10 10.68
C ARG A 361 5.66 11.75 10.49
N TYR A 362 4.64 11.71 9.65
CA TYR A 362 3.78 10.55 9.45
C TYR A 362 3.57 10.29 7.96
N GLY A 363 3.51 9.04 7.53
CA GLY A 363 3.16 8.74 6.14
C GLY A 363 3.55 7.33 5.72
N TYR A 364 3.56 7.09 4.40
CA TYR A 364 3.83 5.78 3.80
C TYR A 364 2.87 4.73 4.38
N PRO A 365 1.56 5.00 4.30
CA PRO A 365 0.58 4.09 4.84
C PRO A 365 0.52 2.81 4.01
N SER A 366 0.12 1.76 4.69
CA SER A 366 -0.35 0.51 4.12
C SER A 366 -1.73 0.24 4.67
N LEU A 367 -2.72 -0.05 3.82
CA LEU A 367 -4.13 -0.13 4.18
C LEU A 367 -4.78 -1.42 3.64
N ILE A 368 -5.51 -2.13 4.50
CA ILE A 368 -6.34 -3.28 4.12
C ILE A 368 -7.73 -3.18 4.75
N GLN A 369 -8.73 -3.78 4.09
CA GLN A 369 -9.97 -4.19 4.73
C GLN A 369 -9.86 -5.65 5.15
N ALA A 370 -10.03 -5.92 6.44
CA ALA A 370 -10.03 -7.27 6.98
C ALA A 370 -11.34 -8.02 6.66
N LYS A 371 -11.33 -9.34 6.82
CA LYS A 371 -12.50 -10.21 6.63
C LYS A 371 -13.70 -9.88 7.52
N ASP A 372 -13.46 -9.26 8.68
CA ASP A 372 -14.52 -8.78 9.57
C ASP A 372 -15.15 -7.45 9.12
N GLY A 373 -14.67 -6.89 8.00
CA GLY A 373 -15.15 -5.63 7.43
C GLY A 373 -14.46 -4.38 7.98
N THR A 374 -13.67 -4.51 9.04
CA THR A 374 -12.90 -3.41 9.63
C THR A 374 -11.62 -3.12 8.84
N LEU A 375 -10.99 -1.98 9.14
CA LEU A 375 -9.84 -1.46 8.42
C LEU A 375 -8.60 -1.50 9.30
N HIS A 376 -7.49 -1.94 8.72
CA HIS A 376 -6.18 -1.85 9.35
C HIS A 376 -5.25 -1.01 8.50
N ALA A 377 -4.57 -0.06 9.14
CA ALA A 377 -3.51 0.72 8.54
C ALA A 377 -2.20 0.53 9.32
N THR A 378 -1.08 0.40 8.63
CA THR A 378 0.27 0.58 9.21
C THR A 378 0.96 1.74 8.54
N TYR A 379 1.72 2.54 9.28
CA TYR A 379 2.39 3.72 8.71
C TYR A 379 3.64 4.10 9.49
N SER A 380 4.56 4.75 8.78
CA SER A 380 5.77 5.34 9.36
C SER A 380 5.39 6.44 10.34
N TYR A 381 5.94 6.39 11.55
CA TYR A 381 5.65 7.33 12.62
C TYR A 381 6.96 7.84 13.23
N ALA A 382 7.19 9.15 13.15
CA ALA A 382 8.33 9.80 13.76
C ALA A 382 7.90 10.91 14.72
N ILE A 383 8.29 10.78 15.98
CA ILE A 383 8.17 11.84 16.99
C ILE A 383 9.10 12.98 16.60
N SER A 384 8.74 14.23 16.91
CA SER A 384 9.66 15.35 16.70
C SER A 384 10.94 15.18 17.55
N PRO A 385 12.13 15.55 17.04
CA PRO A 385 13.38 15.37 17.77
C PRO A 385 13.38 16.03 19.15
N ALA A 386 12.69 17.16 19.27
CA ALA A 386 12.60 17.93 20.52
C ALA A 386 11.78 17.22 21.61
N LYS A 387 10.87 16.31 21.23
CA LYS A 387 10.00 15.56 22.16
C LYS A 387 10.47 14.12 22.40
N ALA A 388 11.41 13.63 21.59
CA ALA A 388 11.86 12.25 21.66
C ALA A 388 12.75 12.01 22.90
N ALA A 389 12.53 10.86 23.55
CA ALA A 389 13.46 10.34 24.53
C ALA A 389 14.83 10.05 23.87
N LYS A 390 15.89 9.95 24.68
CA LYS A 390 17.22 9.60 24.20
C LYS A 390 17.69 8.29 24.82
N ASP A 391 18.43 7.50 24.05
CA ASP A 391 19.14 6.34 24.58
C ASP A 391 20.41 6.75 25.35
N ALA A 392 21.13 5.77 25.89
CA ALA A 392 22.37 6.00 26.63
C ALA A 392 23.49 6.64 25.79
N ALA A 393 23.43 6.53 24.45
CA ALA A 393 24.36 7.18 23.53
C ALA A 393 23.88 8.58 23.09
N GLY A 394 22.75 9.06 23.62
CA GLY A 394 22.19 10.37 23.29
C GLY A 394 21.41 10.43 21.98
N ARG A 395 21.18 9.28 21.32
CA ARG A 395 20.41 9.18 20.07
C ARG A 395 18.93 9.26 20.38
N ALA A 396 18.17 9.98 19.55
CA ALA A 396 16.73 10.16 19.76
C ALA A 396 15.96 8.88 19.40
N LEU A 397 15.24 8.31 20.37
CA LEU A 397 14.31 7.20 20.20
C LEU A 397 12.99 7.74 19.65
N ARG A 398 12.90 7.86 18.33
CA ARG A 398 11.85 8.69 17.72
C ARG A 398 11.08 8.02 16.58
N GLU A 399 11.59 6.97 15.95
CA GLU A 399 10.95 6.37 14.78
C GLU A 399 10.42 4.97 15.07
N THR A 400 9.25 4.66 14.54
CA THR A 400 8.63 3.34 14.60
C THR A 400 7.56 3.22 13.51
N ILE A 401 6.93 2.06 13.41
CA ILE A 401 5.70 1.86 12.65
C ILE A 401 4.52 1.82 13.63
N LYS A 402 3.46 2.58 13.31
CA LYS A 402 2.21 2.57 14.07
C LYS A 402 1.15 1.79 13.30
N HIS A 403 0.37 0.99 14.01
CA HIS A 403 -0.82 0.30 13.53
C HIS A 403 -2.06 1.03 14.02
N ALA A 404 -3.06 1.17 13.14
CA ALA A 404 -4.38 1.66 13.45
C ALA A 404 -5.43 0.63 13.02
N HIS A 405 -6.44 0.42 13.86
CA HIS A 405 -7.59 -0.45 13.64
C HIS A 405 -8.86 0.35 13.86
N PHE A 406 -9.72 0.43 12.85
CA PHE A 406 -10.92 1.27 12.86
C PHE A 406 -11.99 0.73 11.92
N ASN A 407 -13.22 1.17 12.06
CA ASN A 407 -14.28 0.91 11.09
C ASN A 407 -14.59 2.15 10.24
N GLU A 408 -15.31 1.95 9.14
CA GLU A 408 -15.70 3.06 8.26
C GLU A 408 -16.53 4.13 8.99
N ALA A 409 -17.42 3.71 9.90
CA ALA A 409 -18.24 4.62 10.71
C ALA A 409 -17.39 5.63 11.49
N TRP A 410 -16.19 5.25 11.94
CA TRP A 410 -15.25 6.17 12.58
C TRP A 410 -14.78 7.28 11.63
N ILE A 411 -14.51 6.96 10.36
CA ILE A 411 -14.10 7.97 9.37
C ILE A 411 -15.25 8.91 9.03
N LEU A 412 -16.45 8.35 8.83
CA LEU A 412 -17.67 9.10 8.50
C LEU A 412 -18.08 10.09 9.61
N ALA A 413 -17.73 9.79 10.86
CA ALA A 413 -17.98 10.68 11.99
C ALA A 413 -17.12 11.97 11.98
N GLY A 414 -16.05 12.01 11.18
CA GLY A 414 -15.16 13.17 11.08
C GLY A 414 -14.24 13.39 12.29
N ASP A 415 -13.40 14.42 12.21
CA ASP A 415 -12.61 14.90 13.35
C ASP A 415 -13.53 15.36 14.49
N PRO A 416 -13.15 15.14 15.76
CA PRO A 416 -13.90 15.60 16.93
C PRO A 416 -13.93 17.12 17.10
#